data_AF-A0A9W9G8K8-F1
#
_entry.id   AF-A0A9W9G8K8-F1
#
_cell.length_a   1.000
_cell.length_b   1.000
_cell.length_c   1.000
_cell.angle_alpha   90.00
_cell.angle_beta   90.00
_cell.angle_gamma   90.00
#
_symmetry.space_group_name_H-M   'P 1'
#
loop_
_entity.id
_entity.type
_entity.pdbx_description
1 polymer ?
#
loop_
_entity_poly.entity_id
_entity_poly.type
_entity_poly.pdbx_seq_one_letter_code
_entity_poly.pdbx_strand_id
1 'polypeptide(L)'
;MTEVVKKNLRRMISRNADGISAPEIIKALLRKSEKDLKKELQKFQSQPYSEEEGNRLLTFAFGWPKGIRILLESGIDARSFQLRPVCAGLFETESLDSDDYYDSIKILLDAQCRLDLDDIVFFRSKIIRSLLIQEVVKRRKELWRLAQAYLPVNVIDKFRKEGDELIDTDLPTICEALAEVRGDTDHGISENYWRFQGGSVYHSYAITGSSIIQLEALDEMYAAGFRDIDVPDQRGMTPLMLCSFDDYLFRSAIWFISKGANYLRKFPYSNATIAHSWSASLTYNVWLDAGRWTLEQPQRSRLERWKTGLKEHGKSIFLLPSVRDSCMCPCCPGGCTTLSVIFRCTEDLVRQVNSGAVNSAKIFSLWMTDEPAPDLGKRLNSTAFQELLRIVMEFCKERPGSEQTIMRSLTFEALRLKHVCCVEINQRFPWAGTGAGAMGKSEGEIEEIMAEEKEQYEMFEQLMVELTAKFDELGLPIAQFLADYWHKRMIEFLSERDPYNEEHHKEARRAGIILEEAPIEIPELVYIVANTVEEIE
;
A
#
# COMPACT_ATOMS: atom_id res chain seq x y z
N MET A 1 21.17 16.88 -5.85
CA MET A 1 21.17 18.25 -6.43
C MET A 1 20.49 18.19 -7.78
N THR A 2 19.39 18.93 -7.98
CA THR A 2 18.58 18.85 -9.20
C THR A 2 19.32 19.43 -10.41
N GLU A 3 18.94 19.02 -11.63
CA GLU A 3 19.53 19.57 -12.86
C GLU A 3 19.19 21.04 -13.07
N VAL A 4 18.05 21.49 -12.54
CA VAL A 4 17.70 22.91 -12.45
C VAL A 4 18.76 23.66 -11.64
N VAL A 5 19.14 23.13 -10.47
CA VAL A 5 20.20 23.72 -9.63
C VAL A 5 21.54 23.70 -10.39
N LYS A 6 21.92 22.59 -11.03
CA LYS A 6 23.16 22.53 -11.84
C LYS A 6 23.15 23.56 -12.97
N LYS A 7 22.03 23.71 -13.70
CA LYS A 7 21.89 24.68 -14.79
C LYS A 7 21.99 26.12 -14.28
N ASN A 8 21.39 26.41 -13.13
CA ASN A 8 21.49 27.72 -12.48
C ASN A 8 22.92 28.01 -12.03
N LEU A 9 23.59 27.04 -11.38
CA LEU A 9 24.98 27.15 -10.99
C LEU A 9 25.90 27.34 -12.21
N ARG A 10 25.68 26.60 -13.31
CA ARG A 10 26.39 26.79 -14.59
C ARG A 10 26.26 28.24 -15.09
N ARG A 11 25.04 28.77 -15.10
CA ARG A 11 24.74 30.14 -15.55
C ARG A 11 25.39 31.19 -14.65
N MET A 12 25.40 30.97 -13.34
CA MET A 12 26.07 31.86 -12.39
C MET A 12 27.59 31.82 -12.58
N ILE A 13 28.19 30.64 -12.70
CA ILE A 13 29.63 30.46 -12.93
C ILE A 13 30.06 31.10 -14.26
N SER A 14 29.25 31.05 -15.30
CA SER A 14 29.56 31.70 -16.59
C SER A 14 29.51 33.23 -16.52
N ARG A 15 28.78 33.80 -15.56
CA ARG A 15 28.63 35.26 -15.39
C ARG A 15 29.66 35.84 -14.42
N ASN A 16 29.91 35.12 -13.32
CA ASN A 16 30.87 35.51 -12.31
C ASN A 16 31.41 34.26 -11.62
N ALA A 17 32.59 33.79 -12.08
CA ALA A 17 33.25 32.62 -11.56
C ALA A 17 33.66 32.76 -10.08
N ASP A 18 33.90 34.00 -9.62
CA ASP A 18 34.37 34.31 -8.27
C ASP A 18 33.21 34.49 -7.29
N GLY A 19 31.99 34.70 -7.80
CA GLY A 19 30.77 34.88 -6.99
C GLY A 19 30.23 33.58 -6.36
N ILE A 20 30.79 32.41 -6.70
CA ILE A 20 30.42 31.12 -6.10
C ILE A 20 31.62 30.54 -5.35
N SER A 21 31.48 30.44 -4.04
CA SER A 21 32.41 29.72 -3.19
C SER A 21 32.20 28.21 -3.36
N ALA A 22 32.99 27.59 -4.22
CA ALA A 22 33.03 26.14 -4.43
C ALA A 22 34.45 25.70 -4.79
N PRO A 23 34.85 24.46 -4.48
CA PRO A 23 36.14 23.92 -4.91
C PRO A 23 36.30 23.97 -6.44
N GLU A 24 37.52 24.23 -6.93
CA GLU A 24 37.78 24.39 -8.38
C GLU A 24 37.42 23.13 -9.18
N ILE A 25 37.60 21.94 -8.59
CA ILE A 25 37.17 20.67 -9.22
C ILE A 25 35.64 20.64 -9.46
N ILE A 26 34.85 21.17 -8.53
CA ILE A 26 33.38 21.27 -8.68
C ILE A 26 33.03 22.30 -9.75
N LYS A 27 33.73 23.44 -9.79
CA LYS A 27 33.54 24.44 -10.86
C LYS A 27 33.88 23.85 -12.23
N ALA A 28 34.94 23.05 -12.34
CA ALA A 28 35.31 22.35 -13.57
C ALA A 28 34.22 21.36 -14.02
N LEU A 29 33.67 20.58 -13.10
CA LEU A 29 32.55 19.66 -13.35
C LEU A 29 31.30 20.40 -13.82
N LEU A 30 30.93 21.50 -13.15
CA LEU A 30 29.77 22.30 -13.54
C LEU A 30 29.95 22.87 -14.94
N ARG A 31 31.13 23.42 -15.27
CA ARG A 31 31.47 23.93 -16.61
C ARG A 31 31.60 22.84 -17.69
N LYS A 32 31.61 21.57 -17.30
CA LYS A 32 31.95 20.43 -18.19
C LYS A 32 33.32 20.63 -18.88
N SER A 33 34.30 21.18 -18.15
CA SER A 33 35.66 21.48 -18.67
C SER A 33 36.61 20.33 -18.40
N GLU A 34 36.94 19.56 -19.44
CA GLU A 34 37.86 18.41 -19.32
C GLU A 34 39.26 18.82 -18.88
N LYS A 35 39.76 19.91 -19.46
CA LYS A 35 41.10 20.43 -19.20
C LYS A 35 41.24 20.81 -17.74
N ASP A 36 40.26 21.55 -17.21
CA ASP A 36 40.29 22.00 -15.83
C ASP A 36 40.08 20.83 -14.87
N LEU A 37 39.17 19.90 -15.20
CA LEU A 37 38.94 18.71 -14.38
C LEU A 37 40.22 17.87 -14.25
N LYS A 38 40.89 17.57 -15.36
CA LYS A 38 42.16 16.82 -15.36
C LYS A 38 43.26 17.56 -14.59
N LYS A 39 43.35 18.88 -14.77
CA LYS A 39 44.32 19.72 -14.03
C LYS A 39 44.08 19.66 -12.53
N GLU A 40 42.83 19.74 -12.08
CA GLU A 40 42.52 19.66 -10.66
C GLU A 40 42.76 18.26 -10.10
N LEU A 41 42.37 17.19 -10.81
CA LEU A 41 42.63 15.81 -10.39
C LEU A 41 44.14 15.50 -10.25
N GLN A 42 45.00 16.09 -11.10
CA GLN A 42 46.45 15.94 -10.99
C GLN A 42 47.01 16.48 -9.66
N LYS A 43 46.39 17.51 -9.07
CA LYS A 43 46.82 18.07 -7.78
C LYS A 43 46.60 17.11 -6.62
N PHE A 44 45.67 16.18 -6.75
CA PHE A 44 45.27 15.25 -5.71
C PHE A 44 45.84 13.83 -5.90
N GLN A 45 46.76 13.62 -6.85
CA GLN A 45 47.38 12.30 -7.07
C GLN A 45 48.12 11.72 -5.85
N SER A 46 48.40 12.53 -4.82
CA SER A 46 49.07 12.11 -3.59
C SER A 46 48.13 11.59 -2.50
N GLN A 47 46.82 11.79 -2.60
CA GLN A 47 45.84 11.33 -1.59
C GLN A 47 44.60 10.74 -2.28
N PRO A 48 44.23 9.49 -1.99
CA PRO A 48 42.99 8.92 -2.53
C PRO A 48 41.80 9.72 -2.01
N TYR A 49 40.82 9.97 -2.89
CA TYR A 49 39.55 10.57 -2.49
C TYR A 49 38.85 9.66 -1.47
N SER A 50 38.23 10.27 -0.46
CA SER A 50 37.29 9.52 0.37
C SER A 50 36.11 9.05 -0.47
N GLU A 51 35.44 7.99 -0.03
CA GLU A 51 34.24 7.44 -0.69
C GLU A 51 33.14 8.51 -0.86
N GLU A 52 32.92 9.33 0.18
CA GLU A 52 31.94 10.42 0.16
C GLU A 52 32.30 11.50 -0.86
N GLU A 53 33.57 11.88 -0.95
CA GLU A 53 34.06 12.84 -1.95
C GLU A 53 33.92 12.29 -3.37
N GLY A 54 34.29 11.03 -3.59
CA GLY A 54 34.11 10.34 -4.87
C GLY A 54 32.64 10.35 -5.31
N ASN A 55 31.74 9.95 -4.42
CA ASN A 55 30.30 9.95 -4.67
C ASN A 55 29.75 11.35 -4.96
N ARG A 56 30.26 12.36 -4.25
CA ARG A 56 29.91 13.76 -4.51
C ARG A 56 30.38 14.19 -5.91
N LEU A 57 31.63 13.91 -6.30
CA LEU A 57 32.17 14.26 -7.61
C LEU A 57 31.39 13.58 -8.74
N LEU A 58 31.07 12.30 -8.61
CA LEU A 58 30.23 11.55 -9.55
C LEU A 58 28.82 12.15 -9.66
N THR A 59 28.22 12.59 -8.54
CA THR A 59 26.92 13.29 -8.53
C THR A 59 26.95 14.59 -9.35
N PHE A 60 28.03 15.37 -9.24
CA PHE A 60 28.22 16.60 -10.02
C PHE A 60 28.48 16.30 -11.51
N ALA A 61 29.21 15.22 -11.80
CA ALA A 61 29.52 14.78 -13.16
C ALA A 61 28.33 14.11 -13.88
N PHE A 62 27.31 13.65 -13.15
CA PHE A 62 26.14 13.00 -13.75
C PHE A 62 25.45 13.93 -14.78
N GLY A 63 25.15 13.40 -15.97
CA GLY A 63 24.74 14.18 -17.15
C GLY A 63 25.93 14.69 -17.99
N TRP A 64 27.15 14.27 -17.67
CA TRP A 64 28.36 14.49 -18.46
C TRP A 64 29.19 13.20 -18.53
N PRO A 65 28.87 12.29 -19.48
CA PRO A 65 29.50 10.98 -19.61
C PRO A 65 31.04 11.03 -19.63
N LYS A 66 31.60 12.02 -20.34
CA LYS A 66 33.05 12.20 -20.44
C LYS A 66 33.69 12.64 -19.12
N GLY A 67 33.00 13.46 -18.33
CA GLY A 67 33.44 13.82 -16.98
C GLY A 67 33.49 12.62 -16.05
N ILE A 68 32.48 11.75 -16.10
CA ILE A 68 32.46 10.50 -15.33
C ILE A 68 33.65 9.63 -15.70
N ARG A 69 33.94 9.41 -17.00
CA ARG A 69 35.12 8.63 -17.42
C ARG A 69 36.40 9.19 -16.85
N ILE A 70 36.60 10.51 -16.93
CA ILE A 70 37.79 11.16 -16.37
C ILE A 70 37.92 10.92 -14.86
N LEU A 71 36.81 10.98 -14.12
CA LEU A 71 36.79 10.69 -12.69
C LEU A 71 37.15 9.23 -12.40
N LEU A 72 36.55 8.27 -13.12
CA LEU A 72 36.84 6.84 -12.94
C LEU A 72 38.28 6.49 -13.32
N GLU A 73 38.77 7.03 -14.44
CA GLU A 73 40.18 6.88 -14.90
C GLU A 73 41.18 7.46 -13.89
N SER A 74 40.75 8.41 -13.05
CA SER A 74 41.56 8.97 -11.97
C SER A 74 41.58 8.13 -10.68
N GLY A 75 40.90 6.98 -10.66
CA GLY A 75 40.85 6.06 -9.52
C GLY A 75 39.70 6.30 -8.56
N ILE A 76 38.70 7.11 -8.92
CA ILE A 76 37.47 7.24 -8.13
C ILE A 76 36.67 5.94 -8.27
N ASP A 77 36.35 5.31 -7.15
CA ASP A 77 35.55 4.09 -7.12
C ASP A 77 34.06 4.43 -7.32
N ALA A 78 33.42 3.72 -8.26
CA ALA A 78 31.98 3.85 -8.51
C ALA A 78 31.15 2.86 -7.69
N ARG A 79 31.74 1.83 -7.07
CA ARG A 79 30.99 0.75 -6.41
C ARG A 79 30.08 1.25 -5.30
N SER A 80 30.51 2.25 -4.55
CA SER A 80 29.71 2.89 -3.51
C SER A 80 28.69 3.91 -4.04
N PHE A 81 28.76 4.28 -5.31
CA PHE A 81 27.90 5.30 -5.90
C PHE A 81 26.47 4.78 -6.09
N GLN A 82 25.51 5.47 -5.47
CA GLN A 82 24.07 5.20 -5.63
C GLN A 82 23.47 6.12 -6.70
N LEU A 83 22.63 5.57 -7.58
CA LEU A 83 21.92 6.36 -8.59
C LEU A 83 20.80 7.22 -7.98
N ARG A 84 20.09 6.71 -6.96
CA ARG A 84 18.93 7.34 -6.32
C ARG A 84 19.07 8.84 -5.98
N PRO A 85 20.15 9.32 -5.31
CA PRO A 85 20.29 10.73 -4.93
C PRO A 85 20.31 11.70 -6.13
N VAL A 86 20.68 11.21 -7.31
CA VAL A 86 20.66 11.99 -8.54
C VAL A 86 19.29 11.96 -9.19
N CYS A 87 18.61 10.82 -9.13
CA CYS A 87 17.27 10.62 -9.68
C CYS A 87 16.20 11.41 -8.94
N ALA A 88 16.33 11.53 -7.61
CA ALA A 88 15.43 12.31 -6.76
C ALA A 88 15.24 13.76 -7.25
N GLY A 89 16.24 14.34 -7.90
CA GLY A 89 16.17 15.70 -8.44
C GLY A 89 15.59 15.82 -9.86
N LEU A 90 15.29 14.70 -10.53
CA LEU A 90 14.70 14.68 -11.88
C LEU A 90 13.15 14.63 -11.83
N PHE A 91 12.55 14.36 -10.66
CA PHE A 91 11.10 14.27 -10.49
C PHE A 91 10.35 15.58 -10.61
N GLU A 92 11.00 16.69 -10.28
CA GLU A 92 10.34 18.01 -10.21
C GLU A 92 10.13 18.66 -11.59
N THR A 93 10.72 18.09 -12.65
CA THR A 93 10.66 18.68 -13.99
C THR A 93 10.05 17.70 -14.98
N GLU A 94 8.79 17.92 -15.35
CA GLU A 94 8.09 17.17 -16.40
C GLU A 94 8.77 17.26 -17.79
N SER A 95 9.78 18.11 -17.95
CA SER A 95 10.38 18.45 -19.25
C SER A 95 11.82 17.97 -19.49
N LEU A 96 12.44 17.22 -18.58
CA LEU A 96 13.76 16.68 -18.86
C LEU A 96 13.62 15.42 -19.70
N ASP A 97 14.19 15.47 -20.91
CA ASP A 97 14.45 14.30 -21.73
C ASP A 97 15.39 13.37 -20.95
N SER A 98 14.80 12.42 -20.23
CA SER A 98 15.54 11.52 -19.36
C SER A 98 16.57 10.70 -20.13
N ASP A 99 16.43 10.55 -21.45
CA ASP A 99 17.33 9.75 -22.27
C ASP A 99 18.75 10.34 -22.34
N ASP A 100 18.92 11.65 -22.09
CA ASP A 100 20.22 12.33 -22.03
C ASP A 100 21.19 11.74 -20.99
N TYR A 101 20.66 11.02 -19.99
CA TYR A 101 21.46 10.38 -18.93
C TYR A 101 21.92 8.97 -19.27
N TYR A 102 21.45 8.38 -20.38
CA TYR A 102 21.70 7.00 -20.75
C TYR A 102 23.20 6.64 -20.71
N ASP A 103 24.03 7.44 -21.38
CA ASP A 103 25.48 7.18 -21.43
C ASP A 103 26.15 7.33 -20.07
N SER A 104 25.70 8.27 -19.24
CA SER A 104 26.24 8.46 -17.89
C SER A 104 25.95 7.25 -17.01
N ILE A 105 24.70 6.77 -17.06
CA ILE A 105 24.25 5.59 -16.31
C ILE A 105 25.02 4.36 -16.80
N LYS A 106 25.09 4.13 -18.11
CA LYS A 106 25.80 2.99 -18.68
C LYS A 106 27.26 2.91 -18.22
N ILE A 107 27.99 4.04 -18.23
CA ILE A 107 29.38 4.09 -17.75
C ILE A 107 29.48 3.72 -16.27
N LEU A 108 28.54 4.18 -15.44
CA LEU A 108 28.52 3.88 -14.01
C LEU A 108 28.17 2.40 -13.75
N LEU A 109 27.23 1.83 -14.50
CA LEU A 109 26.89 0.41 -14.42
C LEU A 109 28.06 -0.48 -14.85
N ASP A 110 28.76 -0.11 -15.93
CA ASP A 110 29.98 -0.79 -16.40
C ASP A 110 31.09 -0.71 -15.34
N ALA A 111 31.13 0.36 -14.56
CA ALA A 111 32.01 0.53 -13.40
C ALA A 111 31.50 -0.14 -12.11
N GLN A 112 30.47 -0.99 -12.22
CA GLN A 112 29.86 -1.73 -11.11
C GLN A 112 29.30 -0.84 -10.00
N CYS A 113 28.71 0.31 -10.35
CA CYS A 113 28.03 1.12 -9.35
C CYS A 113 26.89 0.36 -8.67
N ARG A 114 26.51 0.84 -7.48
CA ARG A 114 25.36 0.31 -6.76
C ARG A 114 24.08 0.60 -7.53
N LEU A 115 23.24 -0.43 -7.64
CA LEU A 115 21.95 -0.38 -8.31
C LEU A 115 20.89 -0.93 -7.35
N ASP A 116 19.99 -0.07 -6.89
CA ASP A 116 18.85 -0.46 -6.07
C ASP A 116 17.62 -0.66 -6.98
N LEU A 117 16.71 -1.57 -6.64
CA LEU A 117 15.51 -1.84 -7.45
C LEU A 117 14.59 -0.62 -7.55
N ASP A 118 14.56 0.19 -6.49
CA ASP A 118 13.86 1.47 -6.48
C ASP A 118 14.35 2.38 -7.62
N ASP A 119 15.62 2.30 -8.04
CA ASP A 119 16.13 3.10 -9.16
C ASP A 119 15.33 2.85 -10.44
N ILE A 120 14.92 1.59 -10.70
CA ILE A 120 14.14 1.22 -11.89
C ILE A 120 12.77 1.91 -11.91
N VAL A 121 12.09 1.99 -10.76
CA VAL A 121 10.77 2.66 -10.63
C VAL A 121 10.91 4.16 -10.84
N PHE A 122 12.04 4.70 -10.39
CA PHE A 122 12.31 6.13 -10.35
C PHE A 122 12.64 6.72 -11.72
N PHE A 123 13.08 5.93 -12.70
CA PHE A 123 13.31 6.42 -14.06
C PHE A 123 12.06 6.34 -14.95
N ARG A 124 11.60 7.51 -15.41
CA ARG A 124 10.49 7.62 -16.36
C ARG A 124 10.85 7.16 -17.78
N SER A 125 12.10 7.38 -18.21
CA SER A 125 12.60 6.89 -19.49
C SER A 125 12.48 5.39 -19.57
N LYS A 126 11.73 4.91 -20.57
CA LYS A 126 11.68 3.49 -20.91
C LYS A 126 13.06 2.95 -21.28
N ILE A 127 13.88 3.72 -22.00
CA ILE A 127 15.22 3.28 -22.44
C ILE A 127 16.14 3.06 -21.24
N ILE A 128 16.18 4.01 -20.31
CA ILE A 128 16.98 3.86 -19.08
C ILE A 128 16.42 2.74 -18.21
N ARG A 129 15.10 2.68 -18.02
CA ARG A 129 14.46 1.62 -17.24
C ARG A 129 14.82 0.24 -17.77
N SER A 130 14.71 0.03 -19.09
CA SER A 130 15.13 -1.20 -19.74
C SER A 130 16.64 -1.46 -19.55
N LEU A 131 17.50 -0.45 -19.64
CA LEU A 131 18.94 -0.58 -19.35
C LEU A 131 19.18 -1.09 -17.92
N LEU A 132 18.50 -0.50 -16.93
CA LEU A 132 18.63 -0.91 -15.52
C LEU A 132 18.13 -2.33 -15.31
N ILE A 133 16.97 -2.70 -15.87
CA ILE A 133 16.44 -4.07 -15.78
C ILE A 133 17.42 -5.06 -16.39
N GLN A 134 17.97 -4.78 -17.57
CA GLN A 134 18.96 -5.66 -18.22
C GLN A 134 20.25 -5.80 -17.40
N GLU A 135 20.68 -4.74 -16.73
CA GLU A 135 21.83 -4.82 -15.82
C GLU A 135 21.52 -5.66 -14.58
N VAL A 136 20.32 -5.55 -13.99
CA VAL A 136 19.91 -6.47 -12.92
C VAL A 136 19.92 -7.91 -13.43
N VAL A 137 19.31 -8.20 -14.58
CA VAL A 137 19.30 -9.53 -15.20
C VAL A 137 20.72 -10.07 -15.39
N LYS A 138 21.63 -9.25 -15.93
CA LYS A 138 23.05 -9.60 -16.13
C LYS A 138 23.73 -9.94 -14.81
N ARG A 139 23.54 -9.14 -13.76
CA ARG A 139 24.09 -9.40 -12.42
C ARG A 139 23.54 -10.70 -11.83
N ARG A 140 22.24 -11.00 -12.00
CA ARG A 140 21.61 -12.26 -11.53
C ARG A 140 22.18 -13.48 -12.24
N LYS A 141 22.35 -13.39 -13.57
CA LYS A 141 22.95 -14.47 -14.38
C LYS A 141 24.40 -14.71 -14.01
N GLU A 142 25.21 -13.66 -13.81
CA GLU A 142 26.61 -13.82 -13.42
C GLU A 142 26.73 -14.45 -12.03
N LEU A 143 25.94 -13.98 -11.07
CA LEU A 143 25.90 -14.58 -9.73
C LEU A 143 25.49 -16.06 -9.77
N TRP A 144 24.51 -16.42 -10.60
CA TRP A 144 24.15 -17.81 -10.82
C TRP A 144 25.30 -18.63 -11.42
N ARG A 145 26.02 -18.07 -12.39
CA ARG A 145 27.19 -18.71 -13.01
C ARG A 145 28.31 -18.94 -11.99
N LEU A 146 28.52 -17.98 -11.08
CA LEU A 146 29.45 -18.12 -9.95
C LEU A 146 28.96 -19.21 -8.99
N ALA A 147 27.68 -19.22 -8.63
CA ALA A 147 27.09 -20.28 -7.81
C ALA A 147 27.34 -21.66 -8.41
N GLN A 148 27.12 -21.82 -9.72
CA GLN A 148 27.36 -23.07 -10.44
C GLN A 148 28.83 -23.49 -10.48
N ALA A 149 29.75 -22.53 -10.50
CA ALA A 149 31.19 -22.81 -10.56
C ALA A 149 31.78 -23.22 -9.21
N TYR A 150 31.23 -22.71 -8.10
CA TYR A 150 31.84 -22.84 -6.78
C TYR A 150 31.02 -23.67 -5.78
N LEU A 151 29.70 -23.75 -5.91
CA LEU A 151 28.87 -24.49 -4.96
C LEU A 151 28.78 -25.98 -5.30
N PRO A 152 28.66 -26.87 -4.30
CA PRO A 152 28.38 -28.28 -4.53
C PRO A 152 27.07 -28.51 -5.30
N VAL A 153 27.02 -29.55 -6.14
CA VAL A 153 25.85 -29.86 -6.99
C VAL A 153 24.57 -30.04 -6.17
N ASN A 154 24.66 -30.70 -5.00
CA ASN A 154 23.52 -30.89 -4.10
C ASN A 154 22.99 -29.60 -3.47
N VAL A 155 23.78 -28.52 -3.47
CA VAL A 155 23.36 -27.18 -3.06
C VAL A 155 22.72 -26.46 -4.25
N ILE A 156 23.35 -26.51 -5.43
CA ILE A 156 22.84 -25.92 -6.69
C ILE A 156 21.46 -26.47 -7.06
N ASP A 157 21.26 -27.78 -6.93
CA ASP A 157 19.99 -28.42 -7.31
C ASP A 157 18.79 -27.91 -6.49
N LYS A 158 19.01 -27.33 -5.30
CA LYS A 158 17.96 -26.71 -4.48
C LYS A 158 17.46 -25.37 -5.05
N PHE A 159 18.29 -24.69 -5.84
CA PHE A 159 18.01 -23.38 -6.41
C PHE A 159 17.66 -23.43 -7.90
N ARG A 160 17.65 -24.63 -8.49
CA ARG A 160 17.34 -24.78 -9.91
C ARG A 160 15.88 -24.40 -10.16
N LYS A 161 15.67 -23.30 -10.88
CA LYS A 161 14.37 -22.92 -11.43
C LYS A 161 14.13 -23.60 -12.79
N GLU A 162 12.87 -23.71 -13.20
CA GLU A 162 12.49 -24.29 -14.49
C GLU A 162 12.59 -23.23 -15.61
N GLY A 163 13.14 -23.62 -16.76
CA GLY A 163 13.20 -22.76 -17.95
C GLY A 163 14.12 -21.54 -17.81
N ASP A 164 13.66 -20.38 -18.29
CA ASP A 164 14.41 -19.11 -18.33
C ASP A 164 14.19 -18.23 -17.08
N GLU A 165 13.66 -18.80 -15.99
CA GLU A 165 13.41 -18.08 -14.75
C GLU A 165 14.73 -17.67 -14.05
N LEU A 166 14.77 -16.42 -13.62
CA LEU A 166 15.92 -15.89 -12.88
C LEU A 166 15.83 -16.25 -11.41
N ILE A 167 16.99 -16.57 -10.82
CA ILE A 167 17.12 -16.62 -9.36
C ILE A 167 16.80 -15.24 -8.79
N ASP A 168 15.90 -15.19 -7.80
CA ASP A 168 15.49 -13.96 -7.15
C ASP A 168 15.38 -14.14 -5.64
N THR A 169 14.37 -14.88 -5.16
CA THR A 169 14.14 -15.02 -3.71
C THR A 169 15.25 -15.77 -2.97
N ASP A 170 15.94 -16.67 -3.66
CA ASP A 170 17.00 -17.52 -3.10
C ASP A 170 18.36 -16.83 -3.01
N LEU A 171 18.46 -15.59 -3.48
CA LEU A 171 19.73 -14.91 -3.63
C LEU A 171 20.51 -14.67 -2.35
N PRO A 172 19.89 -14.29 -1.22
CA PRO A 172 20.62 -14.18 0.05
C PRO A 172 21.31 -15.51 0.40
N THR A 173 20.60 -16.63 0.28
CA THR A 173 21.14 -17.96 0.58
C THR A 173 22.26 -18.37 -0.38
N ILE A 174 22.14 -18.03 -1.67
CA ILE A 174 23.22 -18.25 -2.65
C ILE A 174 24.46 -17.43 -2.30
N CYS A 175 24.30 -16.16 -1.94
CA CYS A 175 25.40 -15.29 -1.54
C CYS A 175 26.09 -15.78 -0.27
N GLU A 176 25.32 -16.18 0.75
CA GLU A 176 25.85 -16.77 1.99
C GLU A 176 26.67 -18.04 1.71
N ALA A 177 26.13 -18.96 0.90
CA ALA A 177 26.83 -20.18 0.53
C ALA A 177 28.12 -19.90 -0.26
N LEU A 178 28.10 -18.91 -1.15
CA LEU A 178 29.29 -18.49 -1.91
C LEU A 178 30.37 -17.86 -1.01
N ALA A 179 29.96 -17.05 -0.04
CA ALA A 179 30.88 -16.43 0.91
C ALA A 179 31.58 -17.48 1.78
N GLU A 180 30.83 -18.49 2.25
CA GLU A 180 31.35 -19.61 3.04
C GLU A 180 32.41 -20.41 2.28
N VAL A 181 32.12 -20.80 1.02
CA VAL A 181 33.05 -21.60 0.22
C VAL A 181 34.32 -20.84 -0.16
N ARG A 182 34.21 -19.53 -0.41
CA ARG A 182 35.35 -18.71 -0.83
C ARG A 182 36.25 -18.27 0.32
N GLY A 183 35.81 -18.44 1.57
CA GLY A 183 36.48 -17.83 2.74
C GLY A 183 36.57 -16.30 2.63
N ASP A 184 35.69 -15.72 1.81
CA ASP A 184 35.71 -14.33 1.43
C ASP A 184 34.61 -13.61 2.20
N THR A 185 35.00 -12.95 3.28
CA THR A 185 34.12 -12.04 4.01
C THR A 185 33.94 -10.71 3.27
N ASP A 186 34.57 -10.54 2.11
CA ASP A 186 34.52 -9.26 1.39
C ASP A 186 33.10 -8.97 0.92
N HIS A 187 32.62 -7.80 1.37
CA HIS A 187 31.23 -7.37 1.28
C HIS A 187 30.80 -7.07 -0.17
N GLY A 188 31.75 -7.09 -1.12
CA GLY A 188 31.53 -6.72 -2.52
C GLY A 188 30.51 -7.59 -3.28
N ILE A 189 30.30 -8.85 -2.88
CA ILE A 189 29.25 -9.72 -3.45
C ILE A 189 27.88 -9.43 -2.81
N SER A 190 27.84 -8.89 -1.59
CA SER A 190 26.57 -8.62 -0.88
C SER A 190 26.07 -7.19 -1.11
N GLU A 191 26.93 -6.18 -1.00
CA GLU A 191 26.55 -4.76 -1.03
C GLU A 191 26.06 -4.28 -2.40
N ASN A 192 26.60 -4.83 -3.48
CA ASN A 192 26.21 -4.47 -4.84
C ASN A 192 24.95 -5.18 -5.34
N TYR A 193 24.47 -6.18 -4.58
CA TYR A 193 23.41 -7.07 -5.04
C TYR A 193 22.10 -6.82 -4.30
N TRP A 194 22.09 -6.42 -3.01
CA TRP A 194 20.83 -6.39 -2.22
C TRP A 194 20.80 -5.43 -1.01
N ARG A 195 19.66 -4.73 -0.85
CA ARG A 195 19.27 -4.05 0.41
C ARG A 195 17.94 -4.56 0.99
N PHE A 196 17.16 -5.33 0.24
CA PHE A 196 15.95 -5.97 0.76
C PHE A 196 16.27 -7.35 1.30
N GLN A 197 16.13 -7.51 2.61
CA GLN A 197 16.36 -8.77 3.31
C GLN A 197 15.26 -9.78 2.94
N GLY A 198 15.56 -10.64 1.98
CA GLY A 198 14.84 -11.87 1.68
C GLY A 198 13.42 -11.72 1.16
N GLY A 199 13.25 -11.01 0.04
CA GLY A 199 12.04 -11.02 -0.77
C GLY A 199 12.38 -10.93 -2.26
N SER A 200 11.43 -11.23 -3.15
CA SER A 200 11.56 -11.03 -4.60
C SER A 200 11.70 -9.55 -4.97
N VAL A 201 12.13 -9.28 -6.21
CA VAL A 201 12.23 -7.93 -6.76
C VAL A 201 10.94 -7.12 -6.59
N TYR A 202 9.80 -7.80 -6.58
CA TYR A 202 8.47 -7.20 -6.50
C TYR A 202 8.12 -6.63 -5.12
N HIS A 203 8.81 -7.04 -4.04
CA HIS A 203 8.55 -6.50 -2.70
C HIS A 203 8.91 -5.01 -2.60
N SER A 204 9.99 -4.57 -3.27
CA SER A 204 10.36 -3.15 -3.33
C SER A 204 9.25 -2.34 -3.99
N TYR A 205 8.68 -2.86 -5.07
CA TYR A 205 7.67 -2.19 -5.88
C TYR A 205 6.34 -2.06 -5.14
N ALA A 206 5.93 -3.09 -4.40
CA ALA A 206 4.68 -3.08 -3.66
C ALA A 206 4.61 -1.93 -2.63
N ILE A 207 5.76 -1.47 -2.13
CA ILE A 207 5.86 -0.43 -1.10
C ILE A 207 6.03 0.97 -1.70
N THR A 208 6.82 1.12 -2.77
CA THR A 208 7.32 2.43 -3.22
C THR A 208 6.60 3.04 -4.41
N GLY A 209 5.80 2.26 -5.14
CA GLY A 209 5.25 2.72 -6.42
C GLY A 209 3.87 3.36 -6.31
N SER A 210 3.75 4.59 -6.82
CA SER A 210 2.46 5.30 -6.96
C SER A 210 2.33 5.91 -8.37
N SER A 211 2.78 5.22 -9.41
CA SER A 211 2.71 5.77 -10.78
C SER A 211 2.48 4.71 -11.86
N ILE A 212 1.91 5.13 -13.00
CA ILE A 212 1.70 4.28 -14.19
C ILE A 212 2.99 3.63 -14.70
N ILE A 213 4.12 4.30 -14.50
CA ILE A 213 5.48 3.88 -14.88
C ILE A 213 5.86 2.57 -14.17
N GLN A 214 5.27 2.33 -13.00
CA GLN A 214 5.45 1.10 -12.25
C GLN A 214 4.90 -0.13 -12.98
N LEU A 215 3.73 -0.04 -13.63
CA LEU A 215 3.12 -1.19 -14.30
C LEU A 215 3.97 -1.64 -15.49
N GLU A 216 4.46 -0.68 -16.27
CA GLU A 216 5.39 -0.97 -17.37
C GLU A 216 6.67 -1.62 -16.85
N ALA A 217 7.21 -1.13 -15.73
CA ALA A 217 8.38 -1.73 -15.08
C ALA A 217 8.12 -3.16 -14.62
N LEU A 218 6.97 -3.43 -13.99
CA LEU A 218 6.56 -4.76 -13.54
C LEU A 218 6.46 -5.73 -14.72
N ASP A 219 5.81 -5.32 -15.82
CA ASP A 219 5.73 -6.11 -17.05
C ASP A 219 7.09 -6.33 -17.70
N GLU A 220 7.96 -5.32 -17.75
CA GLU A 220 9.32 -5.47 -18.30
C GLU A 220 10.17 -6.42 -17.46
N MET A 221 10.11 -6.34 -16.13
CA MET A 221 10.79 -7.29 -15.23
C MET A 221 10.24 -8.69 -15.38
N TYR A 222 8.91 -8.83 -15.45
CA TYR A 222 8.31 -10.12 -15.72
C TYR A 222 8.76 -10.63 -17.09
N ALA A 223 8.70 -9.85 -18.16
CA ALA A 223 9.23 -10.27 -19.46
C ALA A 223 10.72 -10.67 -19.41
N ALA A 224 11.52 -10.06 -18.53
CA ALA A 224 12.94 -10.35 -18.35
C ALA A 224 13.26 -11.64 -17.57
N GLY A 225 12.27 -12.33 -17.00
CA GLY A 225 12.44 -13.63 -16.34
C GLY A 225 12.25 -13.65 -14.83
N PHE A 226 11.90 -12.52 -14.20
CA PHE A 226 11.51 -12.50 -12.78
C PHE A 226 10.10 -13.09 -12.63
N ARG A 227 9.96 -14.23 -11.95
CA ARG A 227 8.67 -14.96 -11.83
C ARG A 227 8.15 -15.09 -10.39
N ASP A 228 8.96 -14.74 -9.39
CA ASP A 228 8.64 -14.88 -7.96
C ASP A 228 7.63 -13.83 -7.45
N ILE A 229 6.43 -13.83 -8.03
CA ILE A 229 5.37 -12.82 -7.80
C ILE A 229 4.56 -13.03 -6.50
N ASP A 230 4.53 -14.26 -5.96
CA ASP A 230 3.71 -14.64 -4.79
C ASP A 230 4.55 -15.41 -3.73
N VAL A 231 5.87 -15.25 -3.82
CA VAL A 231 6.79 -15.80 -2.82
C VAL A 231 6.80 -14.87 -1.61
N PRO A 232 6.62 -15.39 -0.38
CA PRO A 232 6.67 -14.58 0.82
C PRO A 232 8.10 -14.14 1.14
N ASP A 233 8.24 -12.95 1.72
CA ASP A 233 9.50 -12.48 2.33
C ASP A 233 9.80 -13.19 3.66
N GLN A 234 10.87 -12.79 4.34
CA GLN A 234 11.27 -13.29 5.66
C GLN A 234 10.20 -13.09 6.75
N ARG A 235 9.23 -12.19 6.55
CA ARG A 235 8.10 -11.95 7.46
C ARG A 235 6.86 -12.75 7.06
N GLY A 236 6.94 -13.58 6.02
CA GLY A 236 5.80 -14.30 5.47
C GLY A 236 4.94 -13.46 4.50
N MET A 237 5.35 -12.23 4.18
CA MET A 237 4.56 -11.29 3.40
C MET A 237 4.84 -11.43 1.92
N THR A 238 3.84 -11.65 1.07
CA THR A 238 4.03 -11.63 -0.39
C THR A 238 4.03 -10.19 -0.92
N PRO A 239 4.49 -9.93 -2.17
CA PRO A 239 4.39 -8.59 -2.76
C PRO A 239 2.96 -8.05 -2.73
N LEU A 240 1.98 -8.92 -2.97
CA LEU A 240 0.57 -8.56 -2.95
C LEU A 240 0.09 -8.07 -1.57
N MET A 241 0.60 -8.66 -0.48
CA MET A 241 0.27 -8.23 0.89
C MET A 241 0.82 -6.84 1.23
N LEU A 242 1.89 -6.42 0.56
CA LEU A 242 2.58 -5.15 0.80
C LEU A 242 2.01 -4.00 -0.03
N CYS A 243 1.20 -4.29 -1.05
CA CYS A 243 0.51 -3.26 -1.83
C CYS A 243 -0.36 -2.40 -0.89
N SER A 244 0.05 -1.15 -0.68
CA SER A 244 -0.84 -0.13 -0.11
C SER A 244 -1.99 0.13 -1.09
N PHE A 245 -3.17 0.50 -0.60
CA PHE A 245 -4.31 0.73 -1.45
C PHE A 245 -4.37 2.21 -1.86
N ASP A 246 -3.49 2.63 -2.76
CA ASP A 246 -3.68 3.90 -3.51
C ASP A 246 -4.15 3.63 -4.94
N ASP A 247 -4.58 4.67 -5.64
CA ASP A 247 -5.18 4.58 -6.98
C ASP A 247 -4.24 3.94 -8.02
N TYR A 248 -2.92 4.01 -7.82
CA TYR A 248 -1.93 3.39 -8.69
C TYR A 248 -1.65 1.95 -8.27
N LEU A 249 -1.55 1.72 -6.97
CA LEU A 249 -1.31 0.40 -6.41
C LEU A 249 -2.48 -0.55 -6.61
N PHE A 250 -3.70 -0.05 -6.80
CA PHE A 250 -4.84 -0.84 -7.28
C PHE A 250 -4.53 -1.57 -8.58
N ARG A 251 -3.89 -0.89 -9.54
CA ARG A 251 -3.50 -1.51 -10.81
C ARG A 251 -2.37 -2.51 -10.64
N SER A 252 -1.42 -2.23 -9.73
CA SER A 252 -0.34 -3.17 -9.40
C SER A 252 -0.89 -4.45 -8.77
N ALA A 253 -1.87 -4.31 -7.89
CA ALA A 253 -2.62 -5.41 -7.29
C ALA A 253 -3.27 -6.34 -8.34
N ILE A 254 -3.99 -5.75 -9.29
CA ILE A 254 -4.60 -6.49 -10.40
C ILE A 254 -3.54 -7.14 -11.26
N TRP A 255 -2.45 -6.43 -11.54
CA TRP A 255 -1.33 -6.97 -12.30
C TRP A 255 -0.78 -8.23 -11.62
N PHE A 256 -0.48 -8.18 -10.32
CA PHE A 256 0.01 -9.35 -9.58
C PHE A 256 -0.97 -10.53 -9.65
N ILE A 257 -2.27 -10.29 -9.45
CA ILE A 257 -3.30 -11.32 -9.55
C ILE A 257 -3.33 -11.90 -10.97
N SER A 258 -3.24 -11.05 -12.00
CA SER A 258 -3.21 -11.48 -13.40
C SER A 258 -1.98 -12.34 -13.75
N LYS A 259 -0.89 -12.22 -12.99
CA LYS A 259 0.30 -13.07 -13.13
C LYS A 259 0.23 -14.34 -12.27
N GLY A 260 -0.77 -14.47 -11.39
CA GLY A 260 -1.01 -15.66 -10.57
C GLY A 260 -0.85 -15.46 -9.05
N ALA A 261 -0.72 -14.23 -8.55
CA ALA A 261 -0.65 -14.00 -7.12
C ALA A 261 -1.97 -14.33 -6.40
N ASN A 262 -1.87 -14.99 -5.24
CA ASN A 262 -3.03 -15.50 -4.53
C ASN A 262 -3.59 -14.49 -3.52
N TYR A 263 -4.60 -13.72 -3.95
CA TYR A 263 -5.31 -12.76 -3.10
C TYR A 263 -6.20 -13.39 -2.00
N LEU A 264 -6.37 -14.72 -2.01
CA LEU A 264 -7.06 -15.47 -0.94
C LEU A 264 -6.11 -15.91 0.17
N ARG A 265 -4.80 -15.68 0.02
CA ARG A 265 -3.81 -15.99 1.05
C ARG A 265 -4.09 -15.19 2.32
N LYS A 266 -3.92 -15.83 3.48
CA LYS A 266 -4.00 -15.18 4.80
C LYS A 266 -2.72 -14.43 5.12
N PHE A 267 -2.82 -13.31 5.83
CA PHE A 267 -1.64 -12.65 6.37
C PHE A 267 -0.97 -13.54 7.44
N PRO A 268 0.35 -13.47 7.61
CA PRO A 268 1.08 -14.29 8.57
C PRO A 268 0.61 -14.14 10.03
N TYR A 269 0.02 -12.99 10.37
CA TYR A 269 -0.35 -12.62 11.73
C TYR A 269 -1.86 -12.39 11.91
N SER A 270 -2.67 -12.72 10.91
CA SER A 270 -4.12 -12.45 10.91
C SER A 270 -4.89 -13.56 10.19
N ASN A 271 -6.14 -13.75 10.60
CA ASN A 271 -7.05 -14.68 9.91
C ASN A 271 -7.65 -14.07 8.63
N ALA A 272 -7.49 -12.76 8.44
CA ALA A 272 -7.90 -12.06 7.25
C ALA A 272 -7.08 -12.51 6.03
N THR A 273 -7.77 -12.63 4.90
CA THR A 273 -7.09 -12.77 3.60
C THR A 273 -6.67 -11.41 3.06
N ILE A 274 -5.77 -11.40 2.06
CA ILE A 274 -5.39 -10.19 1.32
C ILE A 274 -6.65 -9.46 0.81
N ALA A 275 -7.61 -10.19 0.25
CA ALA A 275 -8.87 -9.63 -0.23
C ALA A 275 -9.63 -8.84 0.86
N HIS A 276 -9.69 -9.36 2.08
CA HIS A 276 -10.38 -8.70 3.20
C HIS A 276 -9.65 -7.43 3.62
N SER A 277 -8.34 -7.50 3.77
CA SER A 277 -7.54 -6.34 4.14
C SER A 277 -7.60 -5.23 3.09
N TRP A 278 -7.55 -5.59 1.82
CA TRP A 278 -7.72 -4.63 0.74
C TRP A 278 -9.12 -4.02 0.68
N SER A 279 -10.15 -4.78 1.04
CA SER A 279 -11.52 -4.25 1.14
C SER A 279 -11.59 -3.19 2.24
N ALA A 280 -10.95 -3.42 3.39
CA ALA A 280 -10.81 -2.43 4.45
C ALA A 280 -10.02 -1.19 4.00
N SER A 281 -8.90 -1.37 3.29
CA SER A 281 -8.12 -0.24 2.78
C SER A 281 -8.85 0.52 1.67
N LEU A 282 -9.63 -0.15 0.83
CA LEU A 282 -10.51 0.49 -0.14
C LEU A 282 -11.53 1.39 0.57
N THR A 283 -12.20 0.87 1.60
CA THR A 283 -13.12 1.66 2.45
C THR A 283 -12.43 2.92 2.96
N TYR A 284 -11.25 2.77 3.55
CA TYR A 284 -10.50 3.90 4.11
C TYR A 284 -10.17 4.96 3.06
N ASN A 285 -9.70 4.56 1.88
CA ASN A 285 -9.30 5.50 0.84
C ASN A 285 -10.49 6.17 0.16
N VAL A 286 -11.56 5.41 -0.13
CA VAL A 286 -12.81 5.98 -0.64
C VAL A 286 -13.39 6.96 0.38
N TRP A 287 -13.41 6.58 1.66
CA TRP A 287 -13.90 7.44 2.72
C TRP A 287 -13.09 8.74 2.82
N LEU A 288 -11.76 8.64 2.81
CA LEU A 288 -10.89 9.82 2.80
C LEU A 288 -11.15 10.70 1.59
N ASP A 289 -11.11 10.14 0.37
CA ASP A 289 -11.23 10.88 -0.89
C ASP A 289 -12.63 11.49 -1.06
N ALA A 290 -13.69 10.81 -0.60
CA ALA A 290 -15.05 11.34 -0.57
C ALA A 290 -15.21 12.43 0.51
N GLY A 291 -14.51 12.32 1.64
CA GLY A 291 -14.39 13.43 2.59
C GLY A 291 -13.73 14.66 1.96
N ARG A 292 -12.62 14.47 1.22
CA ARG A 292 -11.92 15.56 0.48
C ARG A 292 -12.83 16.28 -0.49
N TRP A 293 -13.77 15.56 -1.10
CA TRP A 293 -14.70 16.08 -2.11
C TRP A 293 -15.56 17.24 -1.59
N THR A 294 -15.94 17.22 -0.32
CA THR A 294 -16.82 18.23 0.29
C THR A 294 -16.13 19.57 0.56
N LEU A 295 -14.80 19.60 0.65
CA LEU A 295 -14.07 20.75 1.18
C LEU A 295 -13.47 21.69 0.14
N GLU A 296 -13.01 21.22 -1.04
CA GLU A 296 -12.51 22.07 -2.15
C GLU A 296 -12.08 21.23 -3.38
N GLN A 297 -12.30 21.70 -4.62
CA GLN A 297 -11.84 21.02 -5.84
C GLN A 297 -10.39 21.38 -6.20
N PRO A 298 -9.52 20.39 -6.53
CA PRO A 298 -9.52 19.69 -7.83
C PRO A 298 -9.31 18.16 -7.75
N GLN A 299 -9.55 17.52 -6.59
CA GLN A 299 -9.29 16.08 -6.39
C GLN A 299 -10.34 15.13 -7.03
N ARG A 300 -11.26 15.62 -7.87
CA ARG A 300 -12.21 14.79 -8.64
C ARG A 300 -11.51 13.65 -9.39
N SER A 301 -10.27 13.85 -9.81
CA SER A 301 -9.51 12.83 -10.54
C SER A 301 -9.24 11.57 -9.74
N ARG A 302 -9.14 11.60 -8.40
CA ARG A 302 -8.75 10.41 -7.62
C ARG A 302 -9.91 9.45 -7.36
N LEU A 303 -11.03 9.96 -6.85
CA LEU A 303 -12.24 9.17 -6.66
C LEU A 303 -12.78 8.62 -7.99
N GLU A 304 -12.75 9.41 -9.07
CA GLU A 304 -13.16 8.92 -10.38
C GLU A 304 -12.19 7.88 -10.95
N ARG A 305 -10.88 7.98 -10.66
CA ARG A 305 -9.92 6.92 -10.97
C ARG A 305 -10.20 5.64 -10.20
N TRP A 306 -10.59 5.74 -8.92
CA TRP A 306 -11.05 4.59 -8.14
C TRP A 306 -12.27 3.92 -8.74
N LYS A 307 -13.32 4.70 -9.04
CA LYS A 307 -14.53 4.17 -9.69
C LYS A 307 -14.23 3.51 -11.02
N THR A 308 -13.39 4.14 -11.83
CA THR A 308 -12.95 3.59 -13.12
C THR A 308 -12.22 2.28 -12.92
N GLY A 309 -11.24 2.22 -12.01
CA GLY A 309 -10.51 0.98 -11.70
C GLY A 309 -11.41 -0.12 -11.16
N LEU A 310 -12.30 0.19 -10.22
CA LEU A 310 -13.29 -0.75 -9.72
C LEU A 310 -14.23 -1.23 -10.83
N LYS A 311 -14.63 -0.35 -11.75
CA LYS A 311 -15.48 -0.75 -12.89
C LYS A 311 -14.76 -1.70 -13.83
N GLU A 312 -13.49 -1.43 -14.12
CA GLU A 312 -12.66 -2.23 -15.01
C GLU A 312 -12.27 -3.58 -14.40
N HIS A 313 -12.03 -3.65 -13.10
CA HIS A 313 -11.35 -4.79 -12.46
C HIS A 313 -11.97 -5.26 -11.14
N GLY A 314 -12.87 -4.47 -10.56
CA GLY A 314 -13.60 -4.76 -9.32
C GLY A 314 -14.45 -6.02 -9.41
N LYS A 315 -14.97 -6.35 -10.60
CA LYS A 315 -15.84 -7.52 -10.81
C LYS A 315 -15.17 -8.86 -10.48
N SER A 316 -13.87 -8.98 -10.70
CA SER A 316 -13.14 -10.25 -10.54
C SER A 316 -12.41 -10.41 -9.21
N ILE A 317 -12.23 -9.34 -8.44
CA ILE A 317 -11.31 -9.33 -7.30
C ILE A 317 -11.95 -8.73 -6.03
N PHE A 318 -12.80 -7.71 -6.18
CA PHE A 318 -13.30 -6.90 -5.07
C PHE A 318 -14.80 -7.11 -4.86
N LEU A 319 -15.26 -6.90 -3.63
CA LEU A 319 -16.70 -6.93 -3.27
C LEU A 319 -17.36 -8.28 -3.56
N LEU A 320 -16.59 -9.37 -3.59
CA LEU A 320 -17.07 -10.70 -3.94
C LEU A 320 -17.72 -11.34 -2.69
N PRO A 321 -19.05 -11.60 -2.70
CA PRO A 321 -19.69 -12.34 -1.61
C PRO A 321 -19.20 -13.80 -1.53
N SER A 322 -18.59 -14.31 -2.60
CA SER A 322 -17.99 -15.63 -2.67
C SER A 322 -16.62 -15.72 -1.99
N VAL A 323 -15.94 -14.57 -1.78
CA VAL A 323 -14.66 -14.54 -1.08
C VAL A 323 -14.95 -14.38 0.41
N ARG A 324 -14.78 -15.50 1.13
CA ARG A 324 -15.04 -15.61 2.56
C ARG A 324 -13.77 -15.99 3.30
N ASP A 325 -13.59 -15.42 4.48
CA ASP A 325 -12.61 -15.93 5.43
C ASP A 325 -13.17 -17.19 6.13
N SER A 326 -12.41 -17.71 7.10
CA SER A 326 -12.82 -18.87 7.89
C SER A 326 -13.31 -18.49 9.30
N CYS A 327 -13.76 -17.25 9.51
CA CYS A 327 -14.23 -16.84 10.83
C CYS A 327 -15.61 -17.43 11.15
N MET A 328 -15.99 -17.39 12.43
CA MET A 328 -17.29 -17.83 12.92
C MET A 328 -18.18 -16.66 13.38
N CYS A 329 -17.91 -15.44 12.90
CA CYS A 329 -18.65 -14.28 13.36
C CYS A 329 -20.10 -14.32 12.86
N PRO A 330 -21.10 -14.07 13.74
CA PRO A 330 -22.49 -14.06 13.31
C PRO A 330 -22.80 -12.99 12.25
N CYS A 331 -21.97 -11.96 12.09
CA CYS A 331 -22.20 -10.94 11.05
C CYS A 331 -22.27 -11.53 9.63
N CYS A 332 -21.65 -12.69 9.37
CA CYS A 332 -21.79 -13.38 8.09
C CYS A 332 -21.68 -14.92 8.27
N PRO A 333 -22.77 -15.68 8.07
CA PRO A 333 -22.76 -17.13 8.20
C PRO A 333 -21.79 -17.76 7.21
N GLY A 334 -20.89 -18.62 7.69
CA GLY A 334 -19.87 -19.27 6.86
C GLY A 334 -18.66 -18.40 6.54
N GLY A 335 -18.41 -17.34 7.32
CA GLY A 335 -17.24 -16.49 7.21
C GLY A 335 -17.56 -15.10 6.68
N CYS A 336 -16.83 -14.11 7.18
CA CYS A 336 -16.90 -12.72 6.78
C CYS A 336 -16.54 -12.62 5.30
N THR A 337 -17.27 -11.77 4.56
CA THR A 337 -17.00 -11.53 3.15
C THR A 337 -16.19 -10.24 3.00
N THR A 338 -15.59 -10.05 1.83
CA THR A 338 -14.99 -8.75 1.46
C THR A 338 -15.97 -7.59 1.63
N LEU A 339 -17.25 -7.82 1.33
CA LEU A 339 -18.33 -6.84 1.45
C LEU A 339 -18.70 -6.53 2.92
N SER A 340 -18.79 -7.54 3.78
CA SER A 340 -19.09 -7.31 5.21
C SER A 340 -17.95 -6.56 5.91
N VAL A 341 -16.70 -6.79 5.49
CA VAL A 341 -15.54 -6.03 5.99
C VAL A 341 -15.66 -4.54 5.66
N ILE A 342 -16.19 -4.18 4.48
CA ILE A 342 -16.36 -2.77 4.11
C ILE A 342 -17.29 -2.06 5.07
N PHE A 343 -18.46 -2.64 5.34
CA PHE A 343 -19.45 -2.02 6.23
C PHE A 343 -18.91 -1.86 7.64
N ARG A 344 -18.28 -2.90 8.19
CA ARG A 344 -17.61 -2.82 9.49
C ARG A 344 -16.57 -1.70 9.53
N CYS A 345 -15.67 -1.67 8.55
CA CYS A 345 -14.63 -0.64 8.51
C CYS A 345 -15.21 0.78 8.39
N THR A 346 -16.39 0.91 7.78
CA THR A 346 -17.08 2.19 7.65
C THR A 346 -17.66 2.65 8.99
N GLU A 347 -18.29 1.76 9.75
CA GLU A 347 -18.74 2.05 11.12
C GLU A 347 -17.56 2.48 11.99
N ASP A 348 -16.46 1.74 11.94
CA ASP A 348 -15.25 2.05 12.70
C ASP A 348 -14.72 3.45 12.38
N LEU A 349 -14.78 3.87 11.10
CA LEU A 349 -14.35 5.20 10.69
C LEU A 349 -15.28 6.30 11.21
N VAL A 350 -16.59 6.10 11.08
CA VAL A 350 -17.60 7.03 11.62
C VAL A 350 -17.37 7.21 13.13
N ARG A 351 -17.19 6.12 13.87
CA ARG A 351 -16.91 6.13 15.31
C ARG A 351 -15.59 6.82 15.67
N GLN A 352 -14.51 6.55 14.93
CA GLN A 352 -13.21 7.18 15.18
C GLN A 352 -13.22 8.69 14.91
N VAL A 353 -13.98 9.13 13.91
CA VAL A 353 -14.15 10.56 13.59
C VAL A 353 -14.97 11.25 14.68
N ASN A 354 -16.08 10.64 15.11
CA ASN A 354 -16.95 11.19 16.14
C ASN A 354 -16.27 11.28 17.51
N SER A 355 -15.42 10.31 17.84
CA SER A 355 -14.63 10.32 19.09
C SER A 355 -13.41 11.24 19.05
N GLY A 356 -13.07 11.81 17.89
CA GLY A 356 -11.82 12.56 17.68
C GLY A 356 -10.54 11.70 17.76
N ALA A 357 -10.68 10.37 17.80
CA ALA A 357 -9.57 9.42 17.92
C ALA A 357 -8.72 9.34 16.65
N VAL A 358 -9.35 9.44 15.47
CA VAL A 358 -8.61 9.88 14.29
C VAL A 358 -8.33 11.34 14.55
N ASN A 359 -7.10 11.61 15.00
CA ASN A 359 -6.63 12.96 15.31
C ASN A 359 -6.87 13.79 14.05
N SER A 360 -8.01 14.49 14.03
CA SER A 360 -8.43 15.33 12.93
C SER A 360 -7.25 16.22 12.66
N ALA A 361 -6.59 16.79 13.67
CA ALA A 361 -5.30 17.50 13.62
C ALA A 361 -4.19 16.93 12.70
N LYS A 362 -4.09 15.63 12.40
CA LYS A 362 -3.07 15.04 11.49
C LYS A 362 -3.59 14.83 10.06
N ILE A 363 -4.89 14.61 9.93
CA ILE A 363 -5.62 14.77 8.66
C ILE A 363 -5.63 16.29 8.35
N PHE A 364 -6.15 17.11 9.25
CA PHE A 364 -6.21 18.57 9.36
C PHE A 364 -4.86 19.29 9.29
N SER A 365 -3.72 18.71 9.69
CA SER A 365 -2.41 19.34 9.40
C SER A 365 -2.06 19.35 7.92
N LEU A 366 -2.74 18.53 7.10
CA LEU A 366 -2.73 18.63 5.63
C LEU A 366 -3.84 19.58 5.11
N TRP A 367 -4.73 20.08 5.96
CA TRP A 367 -5.90 20.91 5.62
C TRP A 367 -5.81 22.25 6.35
N MET A 368 -5.09 23.19 5.74
CA MET A 368 -4.85 24.55 6.25
C MET A 368 -6.12 25.42 6.24
N THR A 369 -7.08 25.15 7.12
CA THR A 369 -8.16 26.10 7.38
C THR A 369 -8.34 26.27 8.89
N ASP A 370 -8.18 27.50 9.37
CA ASP A 370 -8.26 27.88 10.79
C ASP A 370 -9.69 27.83 11.39
N GLU A 371 -10.67 27.21 10.72
CA GLU A 371 -12.05 27.14 11.22
C GLU A 371 -12.32 25.82 12.00
N PRO A 372 -12.51 25.89 13.33
CA PRO A 372 -13.06 24.78 14.09
C PRO A 372 -14.58 24.71 13.88
N ALA A 373 -15.04 23.85 12.97
CA ALA A 373 -16.46 23.60 12.75
C ALA A 373 -16.88 22.24 13.36
N PRO A 374 -17.55 22.20 14.53
CA PRO A 374 -18.01 20.95 15.15
C PRO A 374 -18.97 20.12 14.27
N ASP A 375 -19.64 20.74 13.30
CA ASP A 375 -20.54 20.05 12.36
C ASP A 375 -19.82 19.44 11.14
N LEU A 376 -18.56 19.79 10.91
CA LEU A 376 -17.84 19.36 9.72
C LEU A 376 -17.60 17.85 9.72
N GLY A 377 -17.26 17.27 10.88
CA GLY A 377 -17.06 15.82 11.04
C GLY A 377 -18.30 15.01 10.66
N LYS A 378 -19.49 15.46 11.11
CA LYS A 378 -20.77 14.80 10.78
C LYS A 378 -21.10 14.87 9.29
N ARG A 379 -20.92 16.04 8.67
CA ARG A 379 -21.15 16.21 7.22
C ARG A 379 -20.20 15.37 6.38
N LEU A 380 -18.92 15.32 6.77
CA LEU A 380 -17.91 14.46 6.14
C LEU A 380 -18.29 12.99 6.25
N ASN A 381 -18.67 12.53 7.45
CA ASN A 381 -19.08 11.16 7.68
C ASN A 381 -20.28 10.77 6.81
N SER A 382 -21.34 11.58 6.79
CA SER A 382 -22.52 11.32 5.98
C SER A 382 -22.17 11.23 4.49
N THR A 383 -21.45 12.22 3.96
CA THR A 383 -21.15 12.27 2.51
C THR A 383 -20.23 11.13 2.09
N ALA A 384 -19.20 10.83 2.88
CA ALA A 384 -18.27 9.77 2.57
C ALA A 384 -18.91 8.39 2.66
N PHE A 385 -19.79 8.17 3.66
CA PHE A 385 -20.59 6.97 3.76
C PHE A 385 -21.55 6.82 2.58
N GLN A 386 -22.27 7.89 2.24
CA GLN A 386 -23.22 7.92 1.13
C GLN A 386 -22.55 7.49 -0.17
N GLU A 387 -21.40 8.06 -0.47
CA GLU A 387 -20.65 7.75 -1.67
C GLU A 387 -20.13 6.31 -1.69
N LEU A 388 -19.64 5.82 -0.55
CA LEU A 388 -19.21 4.43 -0.42
C LEU A 388 -20.37 3.46 -0.62
N LEU A 389 -21.52 3.72 0.00
CA LEU A 389 -22.72 2.89 -0.13
C LEU A 389 -23.18 2.85 -1.59
N ARG A 390 -23.18 4.00 -2.27
CA ARG A 390 -23.53 4.12 -3.70
C ARG A 390 -22.60 3.27 -4.57
N ILE A 391 -21.28 3.36 -4.34
CA ILE A 391 -20.28 2.53 -5.03
C ILE A 391 -20.59 1.05 -4.77
N VAL A 392 -20.73 0.65 -3.51
CA VAL A 392 -21.01 -0.75 -3.14
C VAL A 392 -22.27 -1.27 -3.82
N MET A 393 -23.37 -0.51 -3.80
CA MET A 393 -24.64 -0.88 -4.44
C MET A 393 -24.50 -1.03 -5.96
N GLU A 394 -23.82 -0.09 -6.62
CA GLU A 394 -23.57 -0.18 -8.07
C GLU A 394 -22.82 -1.46 -8.43
N PHE A 395 -21.80 -1.83 -7.64
CA PHE A 395 -21.00 -3.04 -7.86
C PHE A 395 -21.70 -4.34 -7.48
N CYS A 396 -22.66 -4.28 -6.56
CA CYS A 396 -23.39 -5.44 -6.06
C CYS A 396 -24.63 -5.78 -6.89
N LYS A 397 -25.15 -4.85 -7.70
CA LYS A 397 -26.40 -5.00 -8.46
C LYS A 397 -26.47 -6.26 -9.35
N GLU A 398 -25.34 -6.74 -9.84
CA GLU A 398 -25.26 -7.91 -10.72
C GLU A 398 -24.87 -9.21 -9.97
N ARG A 399 -24.80 -9.19 -8.64
CA ARG A 399 -24.22 -10.29 -7.85
C ARG A 399 -25.24 -10.88 -6.89
N PRO A 400 -25.77 -12.08 -7.16
CA PRO A 400 -26.72 -12.75 -6.28
C PRO A 400 -26.20 -12.87 -4.85
N GLY A 401 -27.05 -12.51 -3.88
CA GLY A 401 -26.75 -12.64 -2.45
C GLY A 401 -25.98 -11.47 -1.84
N SER A 402 -25.64 -10.46 -2.65
CA SER A 402 -25.06 -9.21 -2.13
C SER A 402 -26.05 -8.47 -1.24
N GLU A 403 -27.33 -8.46 -1.61
CA GLU A 403 -28.41 -7.80 -0.88
C GLU A 403 -28.52 -8.32 0.55
N GLN A 404 -28.53 -9.65 0.70
CA GLN A 404 -28.54 -10.31 2.02
C GLN A 404 -27.30 -9.95 2.83
N THR A 405 -26.13 -9.89 2.18
CA THR A 405 -24.88 -9.51 2.86
C THR A 405 -24.90 -8.04 3.31
N ILE A 406 -25.43 -7.13 2.49
CA ILE A 406 -25.59 -5.70 2.82
C ILE A 406 -26.55 -5.55 4.01
N MET A 407 -27.77 -6.10 3.90
CA MET A 407 -28.77 -6.03 4.98
C MET A 407 -28.19 -6.57 6.28
N ARG A 408 -27.58 -7.76 6.22
CA ARG A 408 -27.03 -8.41 7.39
C ARG A 408 -25.90 -7.61 8.05
N SER A 409 -24.97 -7.09 7.24
CA SER A 409 -23.85 -6.30 7.77
C SER A 409 -24.35 -5.01 8.41
N LEU A 410 -25.24 -4.26 7.73
CA LEU A 410 -25.79 -3.01 8.27
C LEU A 410 -26.61 -3.23 9.54
N THR A 411 -27.45 -4.28 9.58
CA THR A 411 -28.20 -4.63 10.79
C THR A 411 -27.26 -5.02 11.94
N PHE A 412 -26.21 -5.79 11.67
CA PHE A 412 -25.24 -6.19 12.70
C PHE A 412 -24.54 -4.96 13.32
N GLU A 413 -24.08 -4.01 12.49
CA GLU A 413 -23.49 -2.76 12.96
C GLU A 413 -24.51 -1.89 13.71
N ALA A 414 -25.75 -1.79 13.21
CA ALA A 414 -26.81 -1.01 13.83
C ALA A 414 -27.23 -1.58 15.20
N LEU A 415 -27.03 -2.88 15.45
CA LEU A 415 -27.26 -3.48 16.76
C LEU A 415 -26.06 -3.35 17.72
N ARG A 416 -24.94 -2.80 17.23
CA ARG A 416 -23.65 -2.66 17.94
C ARG A 416 -23.12 -3.97 18.53
N LEU A 417 -23.30 -5.06 17.77
CA LEU A 417 -22.81 -6.38 18.17
C LEU A 417 -21.29 -6.47 18.05
N LYS A 418 -20.62 -7.19 18.96
CA LYS A 418 -19.17 -7.37 18.91
C LYS A 418 -18.79 -8.29 17.76
N HIS A 419 -17.94 -7.79 16.86
CA HIS A 419 -17.28 -8.65 15.88
C HIS A 419 -16.25 -9.55 16.55
N VAL A 420 -16.26 -10.82 16.17
CA VAL A 420 -15.19 -11.78 16.50
C VAL A 420 -14.28 -12.09 15.30
N CYS A 421 -14.57 -11.52 14.12
CA CYS A 421 -13.77 -11.68 12.89
C CYS A 421 -13.01 -10.40 12.55
N CYS A 422 -11.80 -10.56 11.99
CA CYS A 422 -11.09 -9.53 11.25
C CYS A 422 -10.95 -8.17 11.98
N VAL A 423 -10.97 -8.17 13.32
CA VAL A 423 -10.78 -6.99 14.16
C VAL A 423 -9.35 -6.47 14.09
N GLU A 424 -8.43 -7.36 13.69
CA GLU A 424 -7.02 -7.08 13.55
C GLU A 424 -6.65 -6.39 12.23
N ILE A 425 -7.61 -6.22 11.31
CA ILE A 425 -7.35 -5.56 10.03
C ILE A 425 -7.12 -4.06 10.27
N ASN A 426 -5.86 -3.64 10.18
CA ASN A 426 -5.51 -2.23 10.15
C ASN A 426 -5.88 -1.62 8.79
N GLN A 427 -6.87 -0.73 8.79
CA GLN A 427 -7.40 -0.12 7.57
C GLN A 427 -6.36 0.74 6.81
N ARG A 428 -5.44 1.38 7.53
CA ARG A 428 -4.48 2.35 6.98
C ARG A 428 -3.21 1.68 6.47
N PHE A 429 -2.72 0.68 7.20
CA PHE A 429 -1.50 -0.03 6.87
C PHE A 429 -1.66 -1.51 7.20
N PRO A 430 -2.22 -2.31 6.28
CA PRO A 430 -2.36 -3.76 6.42
C PRO A 430 -1.10 -4.46 6.95
N TRP A 431 0.06 -4.01 6.47
CA TRP A 431 1.37 -4.58 6.77
C TRP A 431 2.04 -3.98 8.02
N ALA A 432 1.57 -2.84 8.56
CA ALA A 432 2.13 -2.26 9.78
C ALA A 432 1.58 -2.92 11.06
N GLY A 433 0.70 -3.92 10.91
CA GLY A 433 0.19 -4.76 11.99
C GLY A 433 1.26 -5.63 12.69
N THR A 434 2.55 -5.49 12.40
CA THR A 434 3.60 -6.26 13.12
C THR A 434 3.80 -5.82 14.58
N GLY A 435 3.00 -4.88 15.10
CA GLY A 435 2.97 -4.52 16.52
C GLY A 435 2.08 -5.46 17.35
N ALA A 436 2.32 -5.52 18.66
CA ALA A 436 1.62 -6.39 19.63
C ALA A 436 0.07 -6.27 19.68
N GLY A 437 -0.54 -5.36 18.91
CA GLY A 437 -1.99 -5.15 18.84
C GLY A 437 -2.70 -5.71 17.61
N ALA A 438 -2.01 -6.41 16.68
CA ALA A 438 -2.66 -6.99 15.49
C ALA A 438 -2.83 -8.51 15.55
N MET A 439 -2.70 -9.13 16.72
CA MET A 439 -3.13 -10.51 16.88
C MET A 439 -4.66 -10.54 16.90
N GLY A 440 -5.23 -11.44 16.10
CA GLY A 440 -6.67 -11.73 16.18
C GLY A 440 -7.06 -12.20 17.57
N LYS A 441 -8.36 -12.12 17.88
CA LYS A 441 -8.91 -12.61 19.15
C LYS A 441 -8.57 -14.08 19.36
N SER A 442 -8.22 -14.42 20.60
CA SER A 442 -7.99 -15.83 20.97
C SER A 442 -9.30 -16.62 20.91
N GLU A 443 -9.23 -17.95 20.74
CA GLU A 443 -10.43 -18.81 20.75
C GLU A 443 -11.26 -18.60 22.03
N GLY A 444 -10.61 -18.48 23.19
CA GLY A 444 -11.30 -18.22 24.46
C GLY A 444 -12.01 -16.86 24.51
N GLU A 445 -11.40 -15.80 23.95
CA GLU A 445 -12.04 -14.47 23.86
C GLU A 445 -13.26 -14.52 22.90
N ILE A 446 -13.15 -15.29 21.81
CA ILE A 446 -14.26 -15.51 20.88
C ILE A 446 -15.41 -16.23 21.59
N GLU A 447 -15.11 -17.31 22.32
CA GLU A 447 -16.10 -18.06 23.10
C GLU A 447 -16.78 -17.19 24.17
N GLU A 448 -16.01 -16.36 24.88
CA GLU A 448 -16.52 -15.42 25.88
C GLU A 448 -17.49 -14.42 25.25
N ILE A 449 -17.09 -13.75 24.17
CA ILE A 449 -17.95 -12.80 23.46
C ILE A 449 -19.22 -13.48 22.95
N MET A 450 -19.10 -14.69 22.38
CA MET A 450 -20.24 -15.43 21.87
C MET A 450 -21.20 -15.87 22.97
N ALA A 451 -20.70 -16.18 24.16
CA ALA A 451 -21.52 -16.50 25.33
C ALA A 451 -22.21 -15.25 25.90
N GLU A 452 -21.47 -14.14 26.01
CA GLU A 452 -21.98 -12.84 26.50
C GLU A 452 -23.10 -12.28 25.63
N GLU A 453 -22.96 -12.40 24.30
CA GLU A 453 -23.88 -11.77 23.35
C GLU A 453 -24.92 -12.75 22.75
N LYS A 454 -25.05 -13.95 23.33
CA LYS A 454 -25.88 -15.02 22.77
C LYS A 454 -27.33 -14.58 22.53
N GLU A 455 -27.96 -13.92 23.50
CA GLU A 455 -29.35 -13.45 23.39
C GLU A 455 -29.48 -12.41 22.28
N GLN A 456 -28.54 -11.45 22.19
CA GLN A 456 -28.55 -10.45 21.14
C GLN A 456 -28.34 -11.06 19.75
N TYR A 457 -27.53 -12.13 19.63
CA TYR A 457 -27.37 -12.87 18.38
C TYR A 457 -28.64 -13.60 17.97
N GLU A 458 -29.37 -14.21 18.91
CA GLU A 458 -30.66 -14.84 18.63
C GLU A 458 -31.69 -13.82 18.14
N MET A 459 -31.75 -12.64 18.77
CA MET A 459 -32.61 -11.53 18.31
C MET A 459 -32.21 -11.04 16.92
N PHE A 460 -30.90 -10.93 16.66
CA PHE A 460 -30.39 -10.55 15.35
C PHE A 460 -30.80 -11.54 14.25
N GLU A 461 -30.70 -12.85 14.49
CA GLU A 461 -31.14 -13.84 13.51
C GLU A 461 -32.64 -13.76 13.24
N GLN A 462 -33.46 -13.55 14.28
CA GLN A 462 -34.91 -13.37 14.11
C GLN A 462 -35.21 -12.14 13.26
N LEU A 463 -34.54 -11.01 13.53
CA LEU A 463 -34.69 -9.80 12.74
C LEU A 463 -34.22 -10.00 11.30
N MET A 464 -33.16 -10.78 11.07
CA MET A 464 -32.70 -11.11 9.72
C MET A 464 -33.68 -11.97 8.93
N VAL A 465 -34.38 -12.92 9.59
CA VAL A 465 -35.46 -13.69 8.97
C VAL A 465 -36.62 -12.76 8.55
N GLU A 466 -37.02 -11.85 9.44
CA GLU A 466 -38.07 -10.86 9.18
C GLU A 466 -37.70 -9.95 7.99
N LEU A 467 -36.52 -9.32 8.05
CA LEU A 467 -36.03 -8.39 7.03
C LEU A 467 -35.88 -9.07 5.67
N THR A 468 -35.37 -10.31 5.63
CA THR A 468 -35.21 -11.06 4.37
C THR A 468 -36.58 -11.40 3.77
N ALA A 469 -37.51 -11.90 4.59
CA ALA A 469 -38.86 -12.22 4.11
C ALA A 469 -39.57 -10.96 3.57
N LYS A 470 -39.40 -9.81 4.23
CA LYS A 470 -39.98 -8.55 3.77
C LYS A 470 -39.29 -7.97 2.54
N PHE A 471 -37.98 -8.14 2.40
CA PHE A 471 -37.29 -7.77 1.19
C PHE A 471 -37.83 -8.55 -0.02
N ASP A 472 -37.97 -9.87 0.13
CA ASP A 472 -38.52 -10.74 -0.91
C ASP A 472 -39.99 -10.42 -1.22
N GLU A 473 -40.81 -10.10 -0.21
CA GLU A 473 -42.21 -9.71 -0.38
C GLU A 473 -42.36 -8.39 -1.15
N LEU A 474 -41.57 -7.38 -0.81
CA LEU A 474 -41.69 -6.04 -1.39
C LEU A 474 -41.04 -5.95 -2.78
N GLY A 475 -40.04 -6.77 -3.07
CA GLY A 475 -39.36 -6.81 -4.37
C GLY A 475 -38.70 -5.48 -4.76
N LEU A 476 -38.36 -4.65 -3.78
CA LEU A 476 -37.76 -3.34 -3.99
C LEU A 476 -36.26 -3.46 -4.32
N PRO A 477 -35.67 -2.50 -5.04
CA PRO A 477 -34.22 -2.35 -5.08
C PRO A 477 -33.65 -2.23 -3.66
N ILE A 478 -32.48 -2.83 -3.40
CA ILE A 478 -31.87 -2.85 -2.06
C ILE A 478 -31.70 -1.44 -1.46
N ALA A 479 -31.37 -0.44 -2.29
CA ALA A 479 -31.28 0.95 -1.84
C ALA A 479 -32.61 1.41 -1.24
N GLN A 480 -33.68 1.33 -2.02
CA GLN A 480 -35.02 1.74 -1.61
C GLN A 480 -35.50 0.97 -0.37
N PHE A 481 -35.29 -0.35 -0.32
CA PHE A 481 -35.63 -1.15 0.85
C PHE A 481 -34.93 -0.66 2.12
N LEU A 482 -33.65 -0.28 2.02
CA LEU A 482 -32.87 0.17 3.17
C LEU A 482 -33.38 1.50 3.75
N ALA A 483 -33.73 2.47 2.91
CA ALA A 483 -34.25 3.74 3.41
C ALA A 483 -35.71 3.71 3.83
N ASP A 484 -36.53 2.88 3.18
CA ASP A 484 -37.95 2.82 3.49
C ASP A 484 -38.25 1.89 4.65
N TYR A 485 -38.06 0.59 4.45
CA TYR A 485 -38.54 -0.43 5.38
C TYR A 485 -37.51 -0.71 6.48
N TRP A 486 -36.26 -1.01 6.09
CA TRP A 486 -35.20 -1.35 7.05
C TRP A 486 -34.99 -0.22 8.06
N HIS A 487 -34.85 1.03 7.62
CA HIS A 487 -34.63 2.17 8.51
C HIS A 487 -35.74 2.32 9.56
N LYS A 488 -37.00 2.33 9.13
CA LYS A 488 -38.16 2.43 10.05
C LYS A 488 -38.16 1.27 11.04
N ARG A 489 -37.94 0.06 10.53
CA ARG A 489 -37.93 -1.15 11.35
C ARG A 489 -36.79 -1.14 12.38
N MET A 490 -35.60 -0.65 12.00
CA MET A 490 -34.47 -0.51 12.93
C MET A 490 -34.76 0.53 14.00
N ILE A 491 -35.40 1.66 13.69
CA ILE A 491 -35.81 2.64 14.69
C ILE A 491 -36.79 2.01 15.68
N GLU A 492 -37.82 1.33 15.19
CA GLU A 492 -38.82 0.66 16.04
C GLU A 492 -38.14 -0.39 16.94
N PHE A 493 -37.34 -1.28 16.36
CA PHE A 493 -36.65 -2.34 17.08
C PHE A 493 -35.72 -1.77 18.18
N LEU A 494 -34.91 -0.77 17.84
CA LEU A 494 -33.98 -0.15 18.78
C LEU A 494 -34.68 0.68 19.85
N SER A 495 -35.88 1.22 19.55
CA SER A 495 -36.67 1.99 20.52
C SER A 495 -37.40 1.11 21.54
N GLU A 496 -37.74 -0.12 21.15
CA GLU A 496 -38.38 -1.10 22.03
C GLU A 496 -37.38 -1.90 22.86
N ARG A 497 -36.10 -1.89 22.47
CA ARG A 497 -35.04 -2.64 23.15
C ARG A 497 -34.70 -1.99 24.49
N ASP A 498 -35.12 -2.62 25.58
CA ASP A 498 -34.55 -2.30 26.90
C ASP A 498 -33.07 -2.72 26.89
N PRO A 499 -32.12 -1.81 27.12
CA PRO A 499 -30.70 -2.16 27.21
C PRO A 499 -30.42 -3.17 28.33
N TYR A 500 -31.33 -3.30 29.30
CA TYR A 500 -31.21 -4.21 30.43
C TYR A 500 -32.40 -5.19 30.46
N ASN A 501 -32.14 -6.48 30.53
CA ASN A 501 -33.22 -7.43 30.75
C ASN A 501 -33.79 -7.29 32.19
N GLU A 502 -34.99 -7.82 32.43
CA GLU A 502 -35.63 -7.76 33.75
C GLU A 502 -34.73 -8.30 34.89
N GLU A 503 -33.89 -9.28 34.57
CA GLU A 503 -32.99 -9.91 35.53
C GLU A 503 -31.87 -8.94 35.93
N HIS A 504 -31.28 -8.23 34.98
CA HIS A 504 -30.29 -7.19 35.23
C HIS A 504 -30.85 -6.04 36.06
N HIS A 505 -32.09 -5.60 35.79
CA HIS A 505 -32.79 -4.63 36.63
C HIS A 505 -33.01 -5.17 38.06
N LYS A 506 -33.33 -6.46 38.22
CA LYS A 506 -33.50 -7.10 39.54
C LYS A 506 -32.16 -7.21 40.28
N GLU A 507 -31.08 -7.58 39.61
CA GLU A 507 -29.74 -7.68 40.20
C GLU A 507 -29.16 -6.32 40.57
N ALA A 508 -29.25 -5.32 39.69
CA ALA A 508 -28.83 -3.95 39.99
C ALA A 508 -29.56 -3.41 41.23
N ARG A 509 -30.89 -3.60 41.31
CA ARG A 509 -31.67 -3.22 42.49
C ARG A 509 -31.24 -3.98 43.75
N ARG A 510 -30.94 -5.28 43.65
CA ARG A 510 -30.42 -6.07 44.80
C ARG A 510 -29.04 -5.58 45.26
N ALA A 511 -28.22 -5.07 44.35
CA ALA A 511 -26.93 -4.45 44.65
C ALA A 511 -27.05 -3.00 45.15
N GLY A 512 -28.26 -2.44 45.25
CA GLY A 512 -28.50 -1.05 45.64
C GLY A 512 -28.20 -0.02 44.54
N ILE A 513 -28.05 -0.48 43.29
CA ILE A 513 -27.83 0.35 42.10
C ILE A 513 -29.19 0.67 41.48
N ILE A 514 -29.50 1.97 41.35
CA ILE A 514 -30.67 2.44 40.60
C ILE A 514 -30.16 2.79 39.21
N LEU A 515 -30.57 2.02 38.20
CA LEU A 515 -30.30 2.33 36.80
C LEU A 515 -31.25 3.45 36.37
N GLU A 516 -30.71 4.61 36.02
CA GLU A 516 -31.48 5.66 35.37
C GLU A 516 -31.82 5.22 33.93
N GLU A 517 -33.02 5.55 33.46
CA GLU A 517 -33.40 5.33 32.06
C GLU A 517 -32.46 6.13 31.16
N ALA A 518 -31.49 5.47 30.57
CA ALA A 518 -30.62 6.08 29.58
C ALA A 518 -31.48 6.42 28.34
N PRO A 519 -31.29 7.60 27.72
CA PRO A 519 -31.95 7.90 26.46
C PRO A 519 -31.59 6.82 25.44
N ILE A 520 -32.60 6.33 24.72
CA ILE A 520 -32.42 5.36 23.62
C ILE A 520 -31.48 5.99 22.60
N GLU A 521 -30.28 5.43 22.47
CA GLU A 521 -29.28 5.91 21.53
C GLU A 521 -29.41 5.12 20.22
N ILE A 522 -30.08 5.71 19.22
CA ILE A 522 -30.12 5.15 17.87
C ILE A 522 -28.77 5.43 17.20
N PRO A 523 -28.04 4.41 16.71
CA PRO A 523 -26.74 4.63 16.08
C PRO A 523 -26.84 5.53 14.85
N GLU A 524 -25.89 6.44 14.70
CA GLU A 524 -25.85 7.41 13.59
C GLU A 524 -25.91 6.73 12.21
N LEU A 525 -25.32 5.54 12.09
CA LEU A 525 -25.37 4.70 10.90
C LEU A 525 -26.80 4.50 10.36
N VAL A 526 -27.79 4.31 11.26
CA VAL A 526 -29.20 4.09 10.87
C VAL A 526 -29.74 5.30 10.12
N TYR A 527 -29.47 6.51 10.61
CA TYR A 527 -29.88 7.76 9.96
C TYR A 527 -29.12 8.03 8.66
N ILE A 528 -27.82 7.75 8.63
CA ILE A 528 -27.00 7.96 7.43
C ILE A 528 -27.49 7.08 6.29
N VAL A 529 -27.80 5.80 6.55
CA VAL A 529 -28.32 4.88 5.53
C VAL A 529 -29.62 5.41 4.91
N ALA A 530 -30.55 5.93 5.71
CA ALA A 530 -31.80 6.50 5.20
C ALA A 530 -31.57 7.71 4.29
N ASN A 531 -30.78 8.67 4.75
CA ASN A 531 -30.47 9.89 4.00
C ASN A 531 -29.68 9.61 2.71
N THR A 532 -29.01 8.46 2.60
CA THR A 532 -28.22 8.11 1.42
C THR A 532 -29.08 7.77 0.22
N VAL A 533 -30.20 7.10 0.44
CA VAL A 533 -31.00 6.53 -0.64
C VAL A 533 -31.90 7.59 -1.28
N GLU A 534 -32.41 8.53 -0.48
CA GLU A 534 -33.25 9.62 -0.97
C GLU A 534 -32.55 10.51 -2.02
N GLU A 535 -31.21 10.52 -2.05
CA GLU A 535 -30.41 11.29 -3.02
C GLU A 535 -30.02 10.49 -4.28
N ILE A 536 -30.22 9.16 -4.29
CA ILE A 536 -29.84 8.27 -5.41
C ILE A 536 -30.99 8.13 -6.43
N GLU A 537 -32.23 8.40 -6.02
CA GLU A 537 -33.41 8.50 -6.90
C GLU A 537 -33.51 9.88 -7.58
#